data_AF-A0A3D0DJE1-F1
#
_entry.id   AF-A0A3D0DJE1-F1
#
_cell.length_a   1.000
_cell.length_b   1.000
_cell.length_c   1.000
_cell.angle_alpha   90.00
_cell.angle_beta   90.00
_cell.angle_gamma   90.00
#
_symmetry.space_group_name_H-M   'P 1'
#
loop_
_entity.id
_entity.type
_entity.pdbx_description
1 polymer ?
#
loop_
_entity_poly.entity_id
_entity_poly.type
_entity_poly.pdbx_seq_one_letter_code
_entity_poly.pdbx_strand_id
1 'polypeptide(L)' 'EAHHRDRFKKLLQMVENGTVYKRETPIKWKCSVCGYIHEGKEPPAKCPACQHPREYYEPANMDI' A
#
# COMPACT_ATOMS: atom_id res chain seq x y z
N GLU A 1 3.21 -14.25 19.68
CA GLU A 1 2.62 -14.49 18.33
C GLU A 1 1.20 -13.93 18.09
N ALA A 2 0.46 -13.47 19.10
CA ALA A 2 -0.89 -12.88 18.88
C ALA A 2 -0.87 -11.66 17.94
N HIS A 3 0.10 -10.75 18.11
CA HIS A 3 0.24 -9.56 17.25
C HIS A 3 0.47 -9.89 15.77
N HIS A 4 1.20 -10.97 15.45
CA HIS A 4 1.35 -11.44 14.08
C HIS A 4 0.03 -11.94 13.52
N ARG A 5 -0.74 -12.71 14.31
CA ARG A 5 -2.07 -13.20 13.91
C ARG A 5 -3.02 -12.04 13.57
N ASP A 6 -3.11 -11.03 14.43
CA ASP A 6 -3.98 -9.87 14.19
C ASP A 6 -3.56 -9.09 12.95
N ARG A 7 -2.25 -8.87 12.75
CA ARG A 7 -1.73 -8.24 11.52
C ARG A 7 -2.09 -9.04 10.28
N PHE A 8 -1.87 -10.36 10.28
CA PHE A 8 -2.20 -11.20 9.13
C PHE A 8 -3.71 -11.24 8.85
N LYS A 9 -4.55 -11.23 9.88
CA LYS A 9 -6.01 -11.16 9.72
C LYS A 9 -6.43 -9.86 9.04
N LYS A 10 -5.88 -8.70 9.46
CA LYS A 10 -6.13 -7.41 8.80
C LYS A 10 -5.70 -7.42 7.33
N LEU A 11 -4.52 -7.96 7.04
CA LEU A 11 -4.00 -8.07 5.67
C LEU A 11 -4.87 -8.97 4.79
N LEU A 12 -5.32 -10.12 5.31
CA LEU A 12 -6.21 -11.02 4.60
C LEU A 12 -7.52 -10.32 4.23
N GLN A 13 -8.13 -9.60 5.17
CA GLN A 13 -9.34 -8.83 4.91
C GLN A 13 -9.14 -7.76 3.83
N MET A 14 -7.97 -7.11 3.76
CA MET A 14 -7.67 -6.14 2.70
C MET A 14 -7.54 -6.81 1.32
N VAL A 15 -6.97 -8.02 1.28
CA VAL A 15 -6.86 -8.81 0.04
C VAL A 15 -8.24 -9.27 -0.43
N GLU A 16 -9.06 -9.83 0.46
CA GLU A 16 -10.42 -10.29 0.16
C GLU A 16 -11.32 -9.15 -0.32
N ASN A 17 -11.21 -7.97 0.30
CA ASN A 17 -12.00 -6.79 -0.07
C ASN A 17 -11.42 -6.02 -1.28
N GLY A 18 -10.24 -6.40 -1.79
CA GLY A 18 -9.57 -5.67 -2.87
C GLY A 18 -9.14 -4.25 -2.50
N THR A 19 -9.00 -3.95 -1.20
CA THR A 19 -8.65 -2.61 -0.69
C THR A 19 -7.16 -2.43 -0.38
N VAL A 20 -6.31 -3.39 -0.77
CA VAL A 20 -4.84 -3.34 -0.55
C VAL A 20 -4.25 -2.01 -1.06
N TYR A 21 -4.65 -1.58 -2.25
CA TYR A 21 -4.16 -0.38 -2.92
C TYR A 21 -5.16 0.78 -2.92
N LYS A 22 -6.19 0.72 -2.07
CA LYS A 22 -7.24 1.74 -2.02
C LYS A 22 -7.51 2.19 -0.59
N ARG A 23 -7.57 3.50 -0.39
CA ARG A 23 -7.90 4.12 0.90
C ARG A 23 -9.07 5.08 0.75
N GLU A 24 -9.80 5.26 1.84
CA GLU A 24 -10.92 6.22 1.89
C GLU A 24 -10.40 7.66 1.84
N THR A 25 -9.33 7.93 2.59
CA THR A 25 -8.61 9.20 2.63
C THR A 25 -7.34 9.14 1.77
N PRO A 26 -6.92 10.27 1.17
CA PRO A 26 -5.65 10.33 0.46
C PRO A 26 -4.51 10.09 1.44
N ILE A 27 -3.63 9.14 1.10
CA ILE A 27 -2.42 8.82 1.86
C ILE A 27 -1.19 8.98 0.98
N LYS A 28 -0.03 8.97 1.60
CA LYS A 28 1.25 8.88 0.90
C LYS A 28 1.55 7.41 0.60
N TRP A 29 1.68 7.08 -0.67
CA TRP A 29 2.12 5.81 -1.20
C TRP A 29 3.58 5.91 -1.56
N LYS A 30 4.42 5.08 -0.96
CA LYS A 30 5.85 5.00 -1.25
C LYS A 30 6.11 3.79 -2.14
N CYS A 31 6.88 3.97 -3.21
CA CYS A 31 7.39 2.87 -4.00
C CYS A 31 8.50 2.15 -3.21
N SER A 32 8.32 0.87 -2.93
CA SER A 32 9.29 0.01 -2.23
C SER A 32 10.56 -0.24 -3.06
N VAL A 33 10.53 0.01 -4.37
CA VAL A 33 11.69 -0.17 -5.28
C VAL A 33 12.60 1.04 -5.29
N CYS A 34 12.06 2.25 -5.51
CA CYS A 34 12.85 3.46 -5.73
C CYS A 34 12.62 4.57 -4.70
N GLY A 35 11.66 4.42 -3.79
CA GLY A 35 11.32 5.40 -2.77
C GLY A 35 10.43 6.56 -3.22
N TYR A 36 9.97 6.60 -4.48
CA TYR A 36 9.06 7.63 -4.97
C TYR A 36 7.77 7.71 -4.13
N ILE A 37 7.35 8.92 -3.75
CA ILE A 37 6.14 9.15 -2.96
C ILE A 37 5.05 9.74 -3.83
N HIS A 38 3.89 9.09 -3.84
CA HIS A 38 2.66 9.56 -4.48
C HIS A 38 1.60 9.85 -3.41
N GLU A 39 0.95 11.01 -3.45
CA GLU A 39 -0.16 11.32 -2.55
C GLU A 39 -1.49 11.13 -3.26
N GLY A 40 -2.36 10.27 -2.72
CA GLY A 40 -3.63 9.94 -3.35
C GLY A 40 -4.38 8.82 -2.64
N LYS A 41 -5.61 8.56 -3.07
CA LYS A 41 -6.41 7.43 -2.54
C LYS A 41 -5.91 6.07 -3.03
N GLU A 42 -5.25 6.06 -4.18
CA GLU A 42 -4.71 4.88 -4.86
C GLU A 42 -3.34 5.22 -5.45
N PRO A 43 -2.37 4.29 -5.46
CA PRO A 43 -1.07 4.49 -6.11
C PRO A 43 -1.23 4.46 -7.64
N PRO A 44 -0.33 5.10 -8.40
CA PRO A 44 -0.36 5.07 -9.86
C PRO A 44 -0.12 3.64 -10.37
N ALA A 45 -0.73 3.29 -11.51
CA ALA A 45 -0.59 1.96 -12.11
C ALA A 45 0.87 1.55 -12.38
N LYS A 46 1.72 2.53 -12.70
CA LYS A 46 3.17 2.40 -12.82
C LYS A 46 3.85 3.55 -12.08
N CYS A 47 4.95 3.25 -11.41
CA CYS A 47 5.76 4.27 -10.77
C CYS A 47 6.35 5.22 -11.83
N PRO A 48 6.15 6.56 -11.72
CA PRO A 48 6.69 7.50 -12.70
C PRO A 48 8.23 7.58 -12.68
N ALA A 49 8.87 7.21 -11.56
CA ALA A 49 10.32 7.19 -11.44
C ALA A 49 10.98 5.90 -11.98
N CYS A 50 10.56 4.72 -11.52
CA CYS A 50 11.21 3.44 -11.86
C CYS A 50 10.40 2.51 -12.77
N GLN A 51 9.20 2.94 -13.20
CA GLN A 51 8.31 2.23 -14.12
C GLN A 51 7.78 0.85 -13.65
N HIS A 52 8.07 0.47 -12.41
CA HIS A 52 7.53 -0.75 -11.79
C HIS A 52 6.03 -0.64 -11.54
N PRO A 53 5.29 -1.76 -11.55
CA PRO A 53 3.85 -1.75 -11.37
C PRO A 53 3.45 -1.28 -9.97
N ARG A 54 2.17 -0.90 -9.82
CA ARG A 54 1.57 -0.45 -8.56
C ARG A 54 1.73 -1.42 -7.38
N GLU A 55 1.98 -2.69 -7.67
CA GLU A 55 2.17 -3.76 -6.68
C GLU A 55 3.34 -3.50 -5.73
N TYR A 56 4.31 -2.71 -6.18
CA TYR A 56 5.46 -2.26 -5.40
C TYR A 56 5.21 -1.00 -4.59
N TYR A 57 3.96 -0.53 -4.45
CA TYR A 57 3.64 0.57 -3.57
C TYR A 57 3.16 0.09 -2.21
N GLU A 58 3.67 0.73 -1.17
CA GLU A 58 3.27 0.56 0.22
C GLU A 58 2.77 1.90 0.80
N PRO A 59 1.84 1.90 1.77
CA PRO A 59 1.54 3.09 2.56
C PRO A 59 2.82 3.59 3.27
N ALA A 60 3.22 4.83 3.01
CA ALA A 60 4.42 5.42 3.60
C ALA A 60 4.31 5.57 5.12
N ASN A 61 3.08 5.73 5.62
CA ASN A 61 2.74 5.72 7.04
C ASN A 61 2.01 4.40 7.30
N MET A 62 2.76 3.39 7.74
CA MET A 62 2.20 2.11 8.17
C MET A 62 1.78 2.22 9.64
N ASP A 63 0.88 3.15 9.95
CA ASP A 63 0.13 3.17 11.20
C ASP A 63 -0.96 2.08 11.11
N ILE A 64 -0.55 0.81 11.14
CA ILE A 64 -1.42 -0.38 11.14
C ILE A 64 -1.58 -0.94 12.56
#